data_AF-A0A967LBY5-F1
#
_entry.id   AF-A0A967LBY5-F1
#
_cell.length_a   1.000
_cell.length_b   1.000
_cell.length_c   1.000
_cell.angle_alpha   90.00
_cell.angle_beta   90.00
_cell.angle_gamma   90.00
#
_symmetry.space_group_name_H-M   'P 1'
#
loop_
_entity.id
_entity.type
_entity.pdbx_description
1 polymer ?
#
loop_
_entity_poly.entity_id
_entity_poly.type
_entity_poly.pdbx_seq_one_letter_code
_entity_poly.pdbx_strand_id
1 'polypeptide(L)' 'PAGEGSGLGLSTAYGILKQMGGDIELRSTPGEGTTFRILLPIVSGKEEVASP' A
#
# COMPACT_ATOMS: atom_id res chain seq x y z
N PRO A 1 9.10 -20.55 -18.60
CA PRO A 1 9.93 -19.70 -17.71
C PRO A 1 9.32 -19.64 -16.30
N ALA A 2 9.89 -20.37 -15.35
CA ALA A 2 9.59 -20.20 -13.92
C ALA A 2 10.40 -18.99 -13.43
N GLY A 3 9.84 -17.79 -13.50
CA GLY A 3 10.59 -16.57 -13.18
C GLY A 3 9.85 -15.27 -13.44
N GLU A 4 8.84 -15.29 -14.30
CA GLU A 4 7.87 -14.20 -14.36
C GLU A 4 6.91 -14.41 -13.18
N GLY A 5 7.10 -13.62 -12.12
CA GLY A 5 6.13 -13.56 -11.03
C GLY A 5 4.73 -13.39 -11.63
N SER A 6 3.72 -14.04 -11.05
CA SER A 6 2.35 -14.10 -11.57
C SER A 6 1.61 -12.75 -11.67
N GLY A 7 2.29 -11.63 -11.48
CA GLY A 7 1.72 -10.29 -11.47
C GLY A 7 0.92 -9.96 -10.20
N LEU A 8 0.81 -10.89 -9.26
CA LEU A 8 -0.09 -10.75 -8.10
C LEU A 8 0.41 -9.79 -7.02
N GLY A 9 1.69 -9.42 -7.02
CA GLY A 9 2.29 -8.61 -5.93
C GLY A 9 1.63 -7.24 -5.79
N LEU A 10 1.57 -6.48 -6.89
CA LEU A 10 1.00 -5.13 -6.87
C LEU A 10 -0.52 -5.16 -6.67
N SER A 11 -1.23 -6.13 -7.25
CA SER A 11 -2.67 -6.27 -7.05
C SER A 11 -3.01 -6.62 -5.60
N THR A 12 -2.20 -7.44 -4.94
CA THR A 12 -2.36 -7.78 -3.52
C THR A 12 -2.13 -6.55 -2.65
N ALA A 13 -1.03 -5.82 -2.88
CA ALA A 13 -0.73 -4.59 -2.16
C ALA A 13 -1.84 -3.53 -2.34
N TYR A 14 -2.34 -3.36 -3.57
CA TYR A 14 -3.46 -2.46 -3.85
C TYR A 14 -4.72 -2.85 -3.06
N GLY A 15 -5.08 -4.14 -3.05
CA GLY A 15 -6.23 -4.63 -2.28
C GLY A 15 -6.11 -4.35 -0.79
N ILE A 16 -4.94 -4.62 -0.20
CA ILE A 16 -4.65 -4.35 1.22
C ILE A 16 -4.79 -2.85 1.52
N LEU A 17 -4.17 -1.99 0.71
CA LEU A 17 -4.21 -0.55 0.93
C LEU A 17 -5.63 -0.01 0.84
N LYS A 18 -6.45 -0.49 -0.11
CA LYS A 18 -7.86 -0.11 -0.21
C LYS A 18 -8.68 -0.57 0.98
N GLN A 19 -8.44 -1.78 1.48
CA GLN A 19 -9.09 -2.26 2.71
C GLN A 19 -8.72 -1.42 3.94
N MET A 20 -7.51 -0.86 3.98
CA MET A 20 -7.05 0.06 5.03
C MET A 20 -7.55 1.50 4.85
N GLY A 21 -8.36 1.78 3.82
CA GLY A 21 -8.79 3.14 3.48
C GLY A 21 -7.67 4.03 2.95
N GLY A 22 -6.55 3.44 2.52
CA GLY A 22 -5.41 4.11 1.95
C GLY A 22 -5.40 4.15 0.42
N ASP A 23 -4.30 4.68 -0.11
CA ASP A 23 -4.07 4.77 -1.55
C ASP A 23 -2.59 4.57 -1.92
N ILE A 24 -2.36 4.37 -3.22
CA ILE A 24 -1.01 4.23 -3.80
C ILE A 24 -0.88 5.11 -5.04
N GLU A 25 0.20 5.88 -5.10
CA GLU A 25 0.61 6.65 -6.27
C GLU A 25 1.86 6.03 -6.89
N LEU A 26 1.96 6.05 -8.22
CA LEU A 26 3.08 5.50 -8.96
C LEU A 26 3.73 6.59 -9.81
N ARG A 27 5.06 6.69 -9.72
CA ARG A 27 5.89 7.44 -10.66
C ARG A 27 6.99 6.51 -11.18
N SER A 28 7.09 6.38 -12.50
CA SER A 28 8.13 5.58 -13.15
C SER A 28 8.62 6.32 -14.38
N THR A 29 9.92 6.51 -14.48
CA THR A 29 10.57 7.04 -15.68
C THR A 29 11.62 6.03 -16.12
N PRO A 30 11.60 5.55 -17.38
CA PRO A 30 12.63 4.64 -17.87
C PRO A 30 14.03 5.21 -17.68
N GLY A 31 14.92 4.43 -17.05
CA GLY A 31 16.28 4.86 -16.74
C GLY A 31 16.44 5.67 -15.44
N GLU A 32 15.36 6.14 -14.81
CA GLU A 32 15.41 6.84 -13.51
C GLU A 32 14.83 6.00 -12.36
N GLY A 33 14.18 4.89 -12.70
CA GLY A 33 13.60 3.95 -11.74
C GLY A 33 12.10 4.17 -11.50
N THR A 34 11.60 3.53 -10.45
CA THR A 34 10.18 3.47 -10.13
C THR A 34 9.98 3.75 -8.65
N THR A 35 9.05 4.65 -8.34
CA THR A 35 8.68 5.04 -6.97
C THR A 35 7.19 4.82 -6.77
N PHE A 36 6.85 4.09 -5.70
CA PHE A 36 5.49 3.95 -5.20
C PHE A 36 5.35 4.76 -3.91
N ARG A 37 4.36 5.65 -3.84
CA ARG A 37 4.03 6.42 -2.63
C ARG A 37 2.75 5.87 -2.03
N ILE A 38 2.83 5.44 -0.78
CA ILE A 38 1.69 4.88 -0.03
C ILE A 38 1.12 5.97 0.87
N LEU A 39 -0.19 6.18 0.80
CA LEU A 39 -0.94 7.09 1.66
C LEU A 39 -1.85 6.26 2.55
N LEU A 40 -1.74 6.44 3.86
CA LEU A 40 -2.59 5.76 4.84
C LEU A 40 -3.29 6.80 5.72
N PRO A 41 -4.57 6.57 6.09
CA PRO A 41 -5.22 7.38 7.10
C PRO A 41 -4.45 7.33 8.41
N ILE A 42 -4.30 8.48 9.06
CA ILE A 42 -3.84 8.52 10.44
C ILE A 42 -4.96 7.98 11.34
N VAL A 43 -4.62 7.13 12.30
CA VAL A 43 -5.56 6.75 13.35
C VAL A 43 -5.68 7.98 14.27
N SER A 44 -6.86 8.60 14.31
CA SER A 44 -7.17 9.59 15.33
C SER A 44 -7.29 8.85 16.65
N GLY A 45 -6.24 8.87 17.47
CA GLY A 45 -6.23 8.26 18.79
C GLY A 45 -7.32 8.85 19.69
N LYS A 46 -8.50 8.23 19.68
CA LYS A 46 -9.21 7.94 20.91
C LYS A 46 -8.99 6.46 21.17
N GLU A 47 -7.85 6.14 21.79
CA GLU A 47 -7.85 5.02 22.72
C GLU A 47 -8.87 5.37 23.79
N GLU A 48 -10.08 4.82 23.68
CA GLU A 48 -10.85 4.53 24.87
C GLU A 48 -10.03 3.46 25.59
N VAL A 49 -9.13 3.94 26.45
CA VAL A 49 -8.49 3.11 27.46
C VAL A 49 -9.65 2.49 28.21
N ALA A 50 -10.00 1.26 27.87
CA ALA A 50 -10.99 0.51 28.61
C ALA A 50 -10.47 0.45 30.04
N SER A 51 -11.10 1.21 30.94
CA SER A 51 -10.80 1.14 32.35
C SER A 51 -10.97 -0.31 32.81
N PRO A 52 -10.01 -0.89 33.54
CA PRO A 52 -10.32 -2.04 34.39
C PRO A 52 -11.31 -1.64 35.49
#